data_AF-B4HL19-F1
#
_entry.id   AF-B4HL19-F1
#
_cell.length_a   1.000
_cell.length_b   1.000
_cell.length_c   1.000
_cell.angle_alpha   90.00
_cell.angle_beta   90.00
_cell.angle_gamma   90.00
#
_symmetry.space_group_name_H-M   'P 1'
#
loop_
_entity.id
_entity.type
_entity.pdbx_description
1 polymer ?
#
loop_
_entity_poly.entity_id
_entity_poly.type
_entity_poly.pdbx_seq_one_letter_code
_entity_poly.pdbx_strand_id
1 'polypeptide(L)'
;MSKSALKHLKSTCRVCAKYASNKRSPKLFERNNTKMIENIEALTGLRLENYGCLPDQICECCSMELASAVKLRERCIAAQRELLLGLTEEQRQGISVFYRAAVMGEDIVQT
;
A
#
# COMPACT_ATOMS: atom_id res chain seq x y z
N MET A 1 -13.61 11.52 27.10
CA MET A 1 -14.17 10.80 25.91
C MET A 1 -15.18 9.77 26.38
N SER A 2 -16.42 9.79 25.87
CA SER A 2 -17.46 8.86 26.33
C SER A 2 -17.22 7.43 25.80
N LYS A 3 -17.57 6.40 26.58
CA LYS A 3 -17.46 4.98 26.18
C LYS A 3 -18.24 4.67 24.89
N SER A 4 -19.27 5.46 24.57
CA SER A 4 -20.12 5.30 23.39
C SER A 4 -19.38 5.67 22.08
N ALA A 5 -18.61 6.76 22.09
CA ALA A 5 -17.84 7.19 20.92
C ALA A 5 -16.79 6.16 20.47
N LEU A 6 -16.17 5.46 21.44
CA LEU A 6 -15.19 4.40 21.18
C LEU A 6 -15.82 3.13 20.58
N LYS A 7 -17.12 2.92 20.76
CA LYS A 7 -17.81 1.72 20.25
C LYS A 7 -17.92 1.74 18.72
N HIS A 8 -18.11 2.91 18.12
CA HIS A 8 -18.18 3.08 16.66
C HIS A 8 -16.83 2.82 15.97
N LEU A 9 -15.71 3.14 16.62
CA LEU A 9 -14.38 2.90 16.08
C LEU A 9 -14.08 1.41 15.87
N LYS A 10 -14.66 0.54 16.72
CA LYS A 10 -14.47 -0.92 16.62
C LYS A 10 -15.13 -1.56 15.41
N SER A 11 -15.99 -0.85 14.69
CA SER A 11 -16.67 -1.32 13.49
C SER A 11 -16.51 -0.34 12.34
N THR A 12 -15.39 0.38 12.33
CA THR A 12 -15.05 1.39 11.31
C THR A 12 -13.80 0.94 10.57
N CYS A 13 -13.84 1.02 9.25
CA CYS A 13 -12.69 0.79 8.39
C CYS A 13 -11.72 1.96 8.50
N ARG A 14 -10.44 1.68 8.78
CA ARG A 14 -9.38 2.69 8.86
C ARG A 14 -9.07 3.35 7.50
N VAL A 15 -9.36 2.67 6.39
CA VAL A 15 -9.04 3.14 5.04
C VAL A 15 -10.13 4.06 4.49
N CYS A 16 -11.41 3.72 4.66
CA CYS A 16 -12.52 4.46 4.04
C CYS A 16 -13.51 5.07 5.03
N ALA A 17 -13.29 4.92 6.35
CA ALA A 17 -14.17 5.38 7.42
C ALA A 17 -15.62 4.83 7.38
N LYS A 18 -15.90 3.83 6.52
CA LYS A 18 -17.19 3.13 6.45
C LYS A 18 -17.24 1.94 7.42
N TYR A 19 -18.41 1.30 7.53
CA TYR A 19 -18.59 0.13 8.38
C TYR A 19 -17.61 -1.01 8.04
N ALA A 20 -16.98 -1.56 9.07
CA ALA A 20 -16.18 -2.77 9.04
C ALA A 20 -16.83 -3.81 9.96
N SER A 21 -17.06 -5.02 9.44
CA SER A 21 -17.71 -6.09 10.20
C SER A 21 -16.68 -6.78 11.09
N ASN A 22 -16.83 -6.70 12.41
CA ASN A 22 -15.87 -7.26 13.37
C ASN A 22 -15.57 -8.76 13.18
N LYS A 23 -16.48 -9.52 12.55
CA LYS A 23 -16.31 -10.95 12.27
C LYS A 23 -15.52 -11.24 10.98
N ARG A 24 -15.40 -10.28 10.07
CA ARG A 24 -14.86 -10.46 8.71
C ARG A 24 -13.70 -9.52 8.39
N SER A 25 -13.50 -8.48 9.20
CA SER A 25 -12.52 -7.44 8.96
C SER A 25 -11.18 -7.77 9.64
N PRO A 26 -10.10 -7.96 8.87
CA PRO A 26 -8.75 -8.11 9.42
C PRO A 26 -8.34 -6.88 10.22
N LYS A 27 -7.51 -7.09 11.23
CA LYS A 27 -6.85 -6.00 11.97
C LYS A 27 -5.51 -5.66 11.35
N LEU A 28 -5.32 -4.41 10.97
CA LEU A 28 -4.15 -3.90 10.28
C LEU A 28 -2.84 -4.11 11.07
N PHE A 29 -2.89 -3.94 12.39
CA PHE A 29 -1.70 -3.93 13.25
C PHE A 29 -1.41 -5.27 13.94
N GLU A 30 -2.06 -6.35 13.52
CA GLU A 30 -1.66 -7.70 13.94
C GLU A 30 -0.34 -8.09 13.27
N ARG A 31 0.52 -8.85 13.98
CA ARG A 31 1.88 -9.21 13.52
C ARG A 31 1.91 -9.86 12.13
N ASN A 32 0.86 -10.59 11.76
CA ASN A 32 0.78 -11.30 10.49
C ASN A 32 0.33 -10.39 9.32
N ASN A 33 -0.08 -9.14 9.60
CA ASN A 33 -0.65 -8.21 8.63
C ASN A 33 0.29 -7.02 8.32
N THR A 34 1.57 -7.09 8.68
CA THR A 34 2.57 -6.04 8.38
C THR A 34 2.61 -5.68 6.90
N LYS A 35 2.56 -6.68 6.01
CA LYS A 35 2.53 -6.50 4.56
C LYS A 35 1.32 -5.67 4.08
N MET A 36 0.21 -5.69 4.82
CA MET A 36 -0.97 -4.88 4.48
C MET A 36 -0.68 -3.39 4.66
N ILE A 37 0.02 -3.02 5.73
CA ILE A 37 0.43 -1.63 6.00
C ILE A 37 1.42 -1.17 4.93
N GLU A 38 2.42 -2.00 4.61
CA GLU A 38 3.41 -1.72 3.56
C GLU A 38 2.75 -1.50 2.19
N ASN A 39 1.76 -2.33 1.84
CA ASN A 39 1.02 -2.19 0.59
C ASN A 39 0.19 -0.89 0.55
N ILE A 40 -0.42 -0.51 1.67
CA ILE A 40 -1.15 0.77 1.77
C ILE A 40 -0.18 1.93 1.60
N GLU A 41 0.96 1.90 2.29
CA GLU A 41 2.01 2.91 2.18
C GLU A 41 2.54 3.02 0.76
N ALA A 42 2.84 1.89 0.11
CA ALA A 42 3.34 1.86 -1.27
C ALA A 42 2.35 2.40 -2.31
N LEU A 43 1.04 2.33 -2.05
CA LEU A 43 0.01 2.80 -2.98
C LEU A 43 -0.46 4.24 -2.70
N THR A 44 -0.35 4.71 -1.47
CA THR A 44 -0.90 6.01 -1.04
C THR A 44 0.15 7.01 -0.61
N GLY A 45 1.37 6.57 -0.34
CA GLY A 45 2.42 7.36 0.32
C GLY A 45 2.17 7.57 1.82
N LEU A 46 1.14 6.95 2.40
CA LEU A 46 0.75 7.14 3.80
C LEU A 46 0.99 5.87 4.62
N ARG A 47 1.92 5.94 5.57
CA ARG A 47 2.12 4.87 6.55
C ARG A 47 1.08 4.99 7.67
N LEU A 48 0.22 3.98 7.79
CA LEU A 48 -0.77 3.95 8.87
C LEU A 48 -0.10 3.64 10.21
N GLU A 49 -0.35 4.47 11.20
CA GLU A 49 0.19 4.32 12.55
C GLU A 49 -0.84 3.74 13.52
N ASN A 50 -0.34 2.93 14.47
CA ASN A 50 -1.15 2.26 15.47
C ASN A 50 -1.45 3.18 16.65
N TYR A 51 -2.47 4.03 16.50
CA TYR A 51 -2.99 4.86 17.58
C TYR A 51 -4.28 4.28 18.14
N GLY A 52 -4.34 4.07 19.46
CA GLY A 52 -5.50 3.47 20.12
C GLY A 52 -6.80 4.28 20.05
N CYS A 53 -6.74 5.54 19.61
CA CYS A 53 -7.91 6.38 19.34
C CYS A 53 -8.43 6.29 17.91
N LEU A 54 -7.78 5.50 17.03
CA LEU A 54 -8.15 5.32 15.64
C LEU A 54 -8.56 3.87 15.36
N PRO A 55 -9.37 3.62 14.31
CA PRO A 55 -9.76 2.26 13.95
C PRO A 55 -8.55 1.40 13.55
N ASP A 56 -8.61 0.11 13.88
CA ASP A 56 -7.55 -0.87 13.58
C ASP A 56 -7.98 -1.87 12.49
N GLN A 57 -9.18 -1.75 11.93
CA GLN A 57 -9.74 -2.70 10.98
C GLN A 57 -9.74 -2.19 9.54
N ILE A 58 -9.68 -3.12 8.58
CA ILE A 58 -9.99 -2.85 7.16
C ILE A 58 -11.26 -3.59 6.76
N CYS A 59 -12.18 -2.92 6.06
CA CYS A 59 -13.37 -3.59 5.53
C CYS A 59 -13.01 -4.51 4.34
N GLU A 60 -13.89 -5.46 4.05
CA GLU A 60 -13.72 -6.44 2.96
C GLU A 60 -13.48 -5.76 1.61
N CYS A 61 -14.25 -4.72 1.28
CA CYS A 61 -14.09 -3.94 0.05
C CYS A 61 -12.67 -3.34 -0.08
N CYS A 62 -12.20 -2.63 0.95
CA CYS A 62 -10.87 -2.02 0.92
C CYS A 62 -9.75 -3.06 0.89
N SER A 63 -9.94 -4.22 1.54
CA SER A 63 -8.97 -5.33 1.48
C SER A 63 -8.87 -5.92 0.06
N MET A 64 -10.00 -6.11 -0.61
CA MET A 64 -10.05 -6.61 -2.00
C MET A 64 -9.48 -5.62 -3.00
N GLU A 65 -9.81 -4.33 -2.86
CA GLU A 65 -9.26 -3.25 -3.68
C GLU A 65 -7.74 -3.13 -3.49
N LEU A 66 -7.27 -3.19 -2.25
CA LEU A 66 -5.83 -3.19 -1.94
C LEU A 66 -5.12 -4.34 -2.66
N ALA A 67 -5.64 -5.57 -2.55
CA ALA A 67 -5.06 -6.73 -3.23
C ALA A 67 -5.03 -6.56 -4.76
N SER A 68 -6.08 -5.98 -5.34
CA SER A 68 -6.19 -5.73 -6.77
C SER A 68 -5.20 -4.64 -7.24
N ALA A 69 -5.07 -3.57 -6.47
CA ALA A 69 -4.12 -2.49 -6.72
C ALA A 69 -2.66 -2.97 -6.61
N VAL A 70 -2.34 -3.80 -5.61
CA VAL A 70 -1.01 -4.43 -5.48
C VAL A 70 -0.69 -5.29 -6.70
N LYS A 71 -1.61 -6.17 -7.14
CA LYS A 71 -1.42 -6.99 -8.34
C LYS A 71 -1.24 -6.15 -9.61
N LEU A 72 -1.93 -5.03 -9.72
CA LEU A 72 -1.73 -4.09 -10.84
C LEU A 72 -0.34 -3.46 -10.77
N ARG A 73 0.07 -2.97 -9.59
CA ARG A 73 1.39 -2.39 -9.36
C ARG A 73 2.51 -3.36 -9.72
N GLU A 74 2.45 -4.59 -9.23
CA GLU A 74 3.44 -5.64 -9.50
C GLU A 74 3.55 -5.95 -10.99
N ARG A 75 2.41 -6.11 -11.69
CA ARG A 75 2.39 -6.34 -13.14
C ARG A 75 2.98 -5.17 -13.92
N CYS A 76 2.66 -3.95 -13.53
CA CYS A 76 3.19 -2.75 -14.18
C CYS A 76 4.71 -2.69 -14.03
N ILE A 77 5.23 -2.82 -12.80
CA ILE A 77 6.67 -2.79 -12.51
C ILE A 77 7.40 -3.89 -13.27
N ALA A 78 6.88 -5.13 -13.26
CA ALA A 78 7.48 -6.24 -13.99
C ALA A 78 7.54 -5.96 -15.51
N ALA A 79 6.45 -5.47 -16.09
CA ALA A 79 6.43 -5.11 -17.50
C ALA A 79 7.43 -3.99 -17.82
N GLN A 80 7.52 -2.93 -16.99
CA GLN A 80 8.48 -1.85 -17.22
C GLN A 80 9.94 -2.34 -17.11
N ARG A 81 10.23 -3.28 -16.21
CA ARG A 81 11.56 -3.90 -16.12
C ARG A 81 11.94 -4.62 -17.41
N GLU A 82 11.07 -5.50 -17.91
CA GLU A 82 11.29 -6.22 -19.17
C GLU A 82 11.49 -5.27 -20.35
N LEU A 83 10.66 -4.22 -20.43
CA LEU A 83 10.76 -3.21 -21.47
C LEU A 83 12.10 -2.45 -21.40
N LEU A 84 12.58 -2.08 -20.21
CA LEU A 84 13.87 -1.42 -20.04
C LEU A 84 15.06 -2.33 -20.36
N LEU A 85 14.99 -3.62 -19.97
CA LEU A 85 16.03 -4.60 -20.26
C LEU A 85 16.15 -4.88 -21.76
N GLY A 86 15.04 -4.79 -22.51
CA GLY A 86 15.01 -4.96 -23.95
C GLY A 86 15.58 -3.79 -24.77
N LEU A 87 15.95 -2.67 -24.14
CA LEU A 87 16.51 -1.50 -24.84
C LEU A 87 18.00 -1.63 -25.15
N THR A 88 18.43 -0.95 -26.20
CA THR A 88 19.85 -0.63 -26.44
C THR A 88 20.37 0.40 -25.45
N GLU A 89 21.69 0.56 -25.35
CA GLU A 89 22.28 1.52 -24.42
C GLU A 89 21.95 2.97 -24.81
N GLU A 90 21.98 3.28 -26.10
CA GLU A 90 21.65 4.59 -26.64
C GLU A 90 20.19 4.96 -26.32
N GLN A 91 19.27 3.99 -26.43
CA GLN A 91 17.87 4.19 -26.06
C GLN A 91 17.70 4.40 -24.55
N ARG A 92 18.46 3.68 -23.71
CA ARG A 92 18.40 3.84 -22.26
C ARG A 92 18.89 5.21 -21.81
N GLN A 93 19.91 5.78 -22.45
CA GLN A 93 20.47 7.08 -22.09
C GLN A 93 19.45 8.23 -22.20
N GLY A 94 18.47 8.11 -23.11
CA GLY A 94 17.39 9.09 -23.24
C GLY A 94 16.32 9.04 -22.14
N ILE A 95 16.34 8.02 -21.28
CA ILE A 95 15.38 7.84 -20.19
C ILE A 95 15.91 8.53 -18.92
N SER A 96 15.02 9.01 -18.06
CA SER A 96 15.41 9.57 -16.77
C SER A 96 16.10 8.53 -15.87
N VAL A 97 17.21 8.91 -15.25
CA VAL A 97 17.89 8.12 -14.19
C VAL A 97 16.92 7.73 -13.07
N PHE A 98 16.01 8.64 -12.70
CA PHE A 98 15.03 8.40 -11.64
C PHE A 98 14.02 7.32 -12.02
N TYR A 99 13.57 7.32 -13.27
CA TYR A 99 12.63 6.31 -13.76
C TYR A 99 13.30 4.93 -13.81
N ARG A 100 14.53 4.84 -14.34
CA ARG A 100 15.26 3.57 -14.40
C ARG A 100 15.46 2.98 -13.00
N ALA A 101 15.96 3.79 -12.06
CA ALA A 101 16.17 3.34 -10.69
C ALA A 101 14.86 2.90 -10.01
N ALA A 102 13.77 3.68 -10.18
CA ALA A 102 12.46 3.32 -9.61
C ALA A 102 11.92 1.99 -10.17
N VAL A 103 12.09 1.73 -11.46
CA VAL A 103 11.67 0.48 -12.10
C VAL A 103 12.56 -0.68 -11.65
N MET A 104 13.87 -0.51 -11.61
CA MET A 104 14.82 -1.56 -11.24
C MET A 104 14.85 -1.83 -9.72
N GLY A 105 14.33 -0.91 -8.90
CA GLY A 105 14.36 -1.01 -7.44
C GLY A 105 15.73 -0.67 -6.86
N GLU A 106 16.41 0.30 -7.49
CA GLU A 106 17.73 0.78 -7.08
C GLU A 106 17.59 2.05 -6.22
N ASP A 107 18.38 2.13 -5.15
CA ASP A 107 18.46 3.35 -4.35
C ASP A 107 19.28 4.41 -5.10
N ILE A 108 18.69 5.58 -5.32
CA ILE A 108 19.42 6.72 -5.89
C ILE A 108 20.15 7.40 -4.75
N VAL A 109 21.46 7.18 -4.65
CA VAL A 109 22.30 7.93 -3.71
C VAL A 109 22.30 9.39 -4.17
N GLN A 110 21.57 10.26 -3.46
CA GLN A 110 21.71 11.69 -3.61
C GLN A 110 23.14 12.07 -3.21
N THR A 111 23.91 12.58 -4.17
CA THR A 111 25.24 13.19 -3.96
C THR A 111 25.09 14.70 -3.85
#